data_AF-A0A2H0Y8N7-F1
#
_entry.id   AF-A0A2H0Y8N7-F1
#
_cell.length_a   1.000
_cell.length_b   1.000
_cell.length_c   1.000
_cell.angle_alpha   90.00
_cell.angle_beta   90.00
_cell.angle_gamma   90.00
#
_symmetry.space_group_name_H-M   'P 1'
#
loop_
_entity.id
_entity.type
_entity.pdbx_description
1 polymer ?
#
loop_
_entity_poly.entity_id
_entity_poly.type
_entity_poly.pdbx_seq_one_letter_code
_entity_poly.pdbx_strand_id
1 'polypeptide(L)'
;MFERIQTILIKEFKQVFRDPRMKTMIFIGPVLQVLIFGYAATTDVKNIPTAIYDLDSTPESRDVIRAFSYSKYFKIKNYVYSDKEEKELIDKSLVSVVLRFNHGFGRDLEGNKGAQIQLIVDGTDSNTAGIALSYAAKIIQKYSYSVLQNRANIVLKQALAFPSVDLRDRAWFNENLKSRDYFIPGVIAMLVTVTSLLLTALAIVREKEIGTMEQLLVSPIKPIEFILGKLAPFAVLSFIDLTFIAAIGVLWFKIPIRGSILLLVGSTCIYLLTTLGVGLFISTICSTQQEAAMSMALFLMPVNLLSGFMFPITSMPTVMQYLTYLNPLRYYLEILRGIFLKGIGIRILWPQILALLIIGTSVITLSSLRFHKRL
;
A
#
# COMPACT_ATOMS: atom_id res chain seq x y z
N MET A 1 23.70 -25.80 26.12
CA MET A 1 23.25 -24.96 24.99
C MET A 1 21.78 -24.58 25.13
N PHE A 2 20.84 -25.54 25.14
CA PHE A 2 19.39 -25.25 25.18
C PHE A 2 18.94 -24.47 26.43
N GLU A 3 19.37 -24.87 27.64
CA GLU A 3 19.04 -24.17 28.89
C GLU A 3 19.49 -22.70 28.89
N ARG A 4 20.66 -22.41 28.31
CA ARG A 4 21.20 -21.05 28.21
C ARG A 4 20.38 -20.18 27.27
N ILE A 5 20.02 -20.73 26.10
CA ILE A 5 19.13 -20.07 25.13
C ILE A 5 17.76 -19.79 25.77
N GLN A 6 17.20 -20.77 26.47
CA GLN A 6 15.91 -20.61 27.15
C GLN A 6 15.96 -19.53 28.24
N THR A 7 17.06 -19.47 29.00
CA THR A 7 17.24 -18.45 30.06
C THR A 7 17.31 -17.05 29.47
N ILE A 8 18.08 -16.86 28.39
CA ILE A 8 18.13 -15.58 27.66
C ILE A 8 16.73 -15.23 27.13
N LEU A 9 16.02 -16.20 26.57
CA LEU A 9 14.68 -15.99 26.03
C LEU A 9 13.71 -15.48 27.09
N ILE A 10 13.67 -16.12 28.27
CA ILE A 10 12.79 -15.71 29.38
C ILE A 10 13.12 -14.30 29.85
N LYS A 11 14.42 -13.95 29.94
CA LYS A 11 14.87 -12.59 30.30
C LYS A 11 14.33 -11.55 29.32
N GLU A 12 14.52 -11.76 28.01
CA GLU A 12 14.10 -10.79 26.98
C GLU A 12 12.58 -10.55 27.00
N PHE A 13 11.80 -11.62 27.13
CA PHE A 13 10.34 -11.50 27.28
C PHE A 13 9.96 -10.67 28.51
N LYS A 14 10.55 -10.96 29.68
CA LYS A 14 10.28 -10.19 30.90
C LYS A 14 10.67 -8.72 30.73
N GLN A 15 11.78 -8.43 30.06
CA GLN A 15 12.24 -7.06 29.83
C GLN A 15 11.26 -6.28 28.96
N VAL A 16 10.82 -6.85 27.83
CA VAL A 16 9.88 -6.23 26.90
C VAL A 16 8.55 -5.92 27.59
N PHE A 17 8.01 -6.85 28.37
CA PHE A 17 6.70 -6.66 29.02
C PHE A 17 6.76 -5.78 30.27
N ARG A 18 7.93 -5.63 30.93
CA ARG A 18 8.12 -4.74 32.08
C ARG A 18 8.42 -3.29 31.67
N ASP A 19 8.98 -3.06 30.49
CA ASP A 19 9.27 -1.72 29.99
C ASP A 19 8.00 -1.13 29.35
N PRO A 20 7.32 -0.15 29.99
CA PRO A 20 6.06 0.39 29.49
C PRO A 20 6.22 1.09 28.14
N ARG A 21 7.42 1.64 27.85
CA ARG A 21 7.70 2.27 26.56
C ARG A 21 7.78 1.22 25.46
N MET A 22 8.52 0.13 25.67
CA MET A 22 8.60 -0.98 24.70
C MET A 22 7.23 -1.61 24.47
N LYS A 23 6.47 -1.88 25.55
CA LYS A 23 5.12 -2.44 25.45
C LYS A 23 4.18 -1.55 24.64
N THR A 24 4.16 -0.24 24.91
CA THR A 24 3.34 0.73 24.17
C THR A 24 3.76 0.75 22.69
N MET A 25 5.06 0.79 22.42
CA MET A 25 5.58 0.90 21.06
C MET A 25 5.31 -0.36 20.22
N ILE A 26 5.38 -1.55 20.82
CA ILE A 26 5.15 -2.83 20.12
C ILE A 26 3.66 -3.12 19.91
N PHE A 27 2.81 -2.82 20.89
CA PHE A 27 1.40 -3.21 20.82
C PHE A 27 0.48 -2.06 20.37
N ILE A 28 0.70 -0.83 20.83
CA ILE A 28 -0.20 0.30 20.54
C ILE A 28 0.23 0.99 19.24
N GLY A 29 1.54 1.14 19.01
CA GLY A 29 2.10 1.78 17.82
C GLY A 29 1.56 1.19 16.51
N PRO A 30 1.74 -0.13 16.27
CA PRO A 30 1.24 -0.78 15.06
C PRO A 30 -0.29 -0.71 14.92
N VAL A 31 -1.06 -0.82 16.01
CA VAL A 31 -2.53 -0.70 15.95
C VAL A 31 -2.95 0.67 15.43
N LEU A 32 -2.40 1.73 16.02
CA LEU A 32 -2.68 3.09 15.58
C LEU A 32 -2.25 3.27 14.12
N GLN A 33 -1.09 2.73 13.73
CA GLN A 33 -0.62 2.80 12.35
C GLN A 33 -1.53 2.05 11.37
N VAL A 34 -2.01 0.84 11.69
CA VAL A 34 -2.97 0.11 10.85
C VAL A 34 -4.27 0.88 10.71
N LEU A 35 -4.77 1.47 11.80
CA LEU A 35 -6.00 2.25 11.76
C LEU A 35 -5.81 3.50 10.90
N ILE A 36 -4.75 4.26 11.14
CA ILE A 36 -4.42 5.46 10.38
C ILE A 36 -4.25 5.12 8.90
N PHE A 37 -3.37 4.18 8.54
CA PHE A 37 -3.16 3.82 7.14
C PHE A 37 -4.37 3.11 6.52
N GLY A 38 -5.12 2.31 7.27
CA GLY A 38 -6.31 1.62 6.77
C GLY A 38 -7.44 2.57 6.36
N TYR A 39 -7.51 3.76 6.98
CA TYR A 39 -8.46 4.82 6.60
C TYR A 39 -7.86 5.91 5.71
N ALA A 40 -6.58 6.26 5.91
CA ALA A 40 -5.93 7.37 5.22
C ALA A 40 -5.23 6.96 3.91
N ALA A 41 -4.68 5.73 3.81
CA ALA A 41 -4.06 5.24 2.59
C ALA A 41 -5.13 4.74 1.61
N THR A 42 -5.83 5.68 1.00
CA THR A 42 -6.84 5.41 -0.02
C THR A 42 -6.55 6.22 -1.27
N THR A 43 -6.68 5.55 -2.43
CA THR A 43 -6.69 6.19 -3.74
C THR A 43 -8.12 6.27 -4.30
N ASP A 44 -9.12 5.83 -3.51
CA ASP A 44 -10.54 5.96 -3.87
C ASP A 44 -10.93 7.45 -3.92
N VAL A 45 -11.07 8.01 -5.12
CA VAL A 45 -11.56 9.38 -5.32
C VAL A 45 -13.08 9.38 -5.32
N LYS A 46 -13.70 10.15 -4.41
CA LYS A 46 -15.16 10.35 -4.31
C LYS A 46 -15.46 11.83 -4.09
N ASN A 47 -16.62 12.28 -4.53
CA ASN A 47 -17.07 13.68 -4.38
C ASN A 47 -16.11 14.71 -4.97
N ILE A 48 -15.58 14.45 -6.16
CA ILE A 48 -14.73 15.36 -6.94
C ILE A 48 -15.46 16.70 -7.08
N PRO A 49 -14.94 17.81 -6.53
CA PRO A 49 -15.54 19.12 -6.69
C PRO A 49 -15.58 19.51 -8.17
N THR A 50 -16.78 19.74 -8.70
CA THR A 50 -17.00 19.97 -10.14
C THR A 50 -17.70 21.30 -10.37
N ALA A 51 -17.23 22.07 -11.35
CA ALA A 51 -17.96 23.19 -11.90
C ALA A 51 -18.58 22.84 -13.27
N ILE A 52 -19.68 23.49 -13.59
CA ILE A 52 -20.35 23.36 -14.90
C ILE A 52 -20.20 24.67 -15.65
N TYR A 53 -19.63 24.64 -16.86
CA TYR A 53 -19.59 25.77 -17.78
C TYR A 53 -20.44 25.43 -19.00
N ASP A 54 -21.73 25.81 -18.96
CA ASP A 54 -22.71 25.43 -19.98
C ASP A 54 -23.12 26.64 -20.84
N LEU A 55 -22.47 26.79 -22.01
CA LEU A 55 -22.81 27.82 -22.99
C LEU A 55 -24.01 27.43 -23.87
N ASP A 56 -24.39 26.15 -23.90
CA ASP A 56 -25.46 25.65 -24.77
C ASP A 56 -26.84 25.75 -24.10
N SER A 57 -26.90 25.49 -22.79
CA SER A 57 -28.11 25.63 -21.95
C SER A 57 -29.33 24.84 -22.45
N THR A 58 -29.10 23.68 -23.09
CA THR A 58 -30.12 22.83 -23.71
C THR A 58 -30.61 21.70 -22.79
N PRO A 59 -31.75 21.04 -23.11
CA PRO A 59 -32.15 19.80 -22.42
C PRO A 59 -31.06 18.72 -22.46
N GLU A 60 -30.36 18.60 -23.59
CA GLU A 60 -29.29 17.62 -23.80
C GLU A 60 -28.10 17.89 -22.87
N SER A 61 -27.66 19.15 -22.74
CA SER A 61 -26.57 19.50 -21.81
C SER A 61 -26.98 19.19 -20.36
N ARG A 62 -28.21 19.51 -19.98
CA ARG A 62 -28.78 19.23 -18.64
C ARG A 62 -28.85 17.74 -18.33
N ASP A 63 -29.14 16.89 -19.30
CA ASP A 63 -29.17 15.43 -19.10
C ASP A 63 -27.78 14.86 -18.83
N VAL A 64 -26.75 15.37 -19.52
CA VAL A 64 -25.36 15.02 -19.21
C VAL A 64 -24.98 15.51 -17.81
N ILE A 65 -25.27 16.77 -17.48
CA ILE A 65 -25.00 17.34 -16.15
C ILE A 65 -25.66 16.48 -15.05
N ARG A 66 -26.90 16.04 -15.28
CA ARG A 66 -27.65 15.15 -14.38
C ARG A 66 -26.97 13.79 -14.22
N ALA A 67 -26.45 13.21 -15.30
CA ALA A 67 -25.70 11.95 -15.25
C ALA A 67 -24.43 12.07 -14.38
N PHE A 68 -23.74 13.21 -14.44
CA PHE A 68 -22.60 13.51 -13.55
C PHE A 68 -23.05 13.74 -12.10
N SER A 69 -24.12 14.50 -11.88
CA SER A 69 -24.66 14.80 -10.54
C SER A 69 -25.14 13.57 -9.78
N TYR A 70 -25.77 12.61 -10.48
CA TYR A 70 -26.21 11.35 -9.87
C TYR A 70 -25.08 10.33 -9.70
N SER A 71 -23.91 10.57 -10.30
CA SER A 71 -22.75 9.75 -10.03
C SER A 71 -22.27 9.98 -8.58
N LYS A 72 -21.82 8.94 -7.89
CA LYS A 72 -21.18 9.10 -6.56
C LYS A 72 -19.78 9.72 -6.64
N TYR A 73 -19.32 10.06 -7.84
CA TYR A 73 -17.95 10.47 -8.13
C TYR A 73 -17.81 11.99 -8.19
N PHE A 74 -18.76 12.70 -8.81
CA PHE A 74 -18.70 14.14 -9.01
C PHE A 74 -19.70 14.86 -8.11
N LYS A 75 -19.27 15.99 -7.53
CA LYS A 75 -20.13 16.86 -6.73
C LYS A 75 -20.12 18.26 -7.34
N ILE A 76 -21.23 18.59 -8.01
CA ILE A 76 -21.42 19.91 -8.61
C ILE A 76 -21.49 20.95 -7.50
N LYS A 77 -20.57 21.91 -7.50
CA LYS A 77 -20.49 23.00 -6.52
C LYS A 77 -20.78 24.36 -7.12
N ASN A 78 -20.41 24.57 -8.40
CA ASN A 78 -20.43 25.88 -9.04
C ASN A 78 -20.96 25.77 -10.47
N TYR A 79 -21.63 26.84 -10.91
CA TYR A 79 -21.91 27.09 -12.32
C TYR A 79 -21.08 28.30 -12.73
N VAL A 80 -20.42 28.19 -13.88
CA VAL A 80 -19.45 29.14 -14.41
C VAL A 80 -20.00 29.74 -15.68
N TYR A 81 -19.80 31.05 -15.85
CA TYR A 81 -20.34 31.78 -16.99
C TYR A 81 -19.27 32.53 -17.80
N SER A 82 -17.99 32.39 -17.43
CA SER A 82 -16.87 32.99 -18.17
C SER A 82 -15.58 32.17 -18.05
N ASP A 83 -14.72 32.23 -19.06
CA ASP A 83 -13.41 31.56 -19.04
C ASP A 83 -12.50 32.09 -17.91
N LYS A 84 -12.69 33.36 -17.49
CA LYS A 84 -11.94 33.94 -16.36
C LYS A 84 -12.33 33.27 -15.04
N GLU A 85 -13.63 33.06 -14.82
CA GLU A 85 -14.16 32.39 -13.63
C GLU A 85 -13.80 30.90 -13.62
N GLU A 86 -13.85 30.22 -14.79
CA GLU A 86 -13.37 28.84 -14.96
C GLU A 86 -11.92 28.70 -14.48
N LYS A 87 -11.05 29.58 -14.99
CA LYS A 87 -9.64 29.59 -14.62
C LYS A 87 -9.44 29.90 -13.14
N GLU A 88 -10.13 30.91 -12.60
CA GLU A 88 -10.01 31.31 -11.20
C GLU A 88 -10.41 30.19 -10.23
N LEU A 89 -11.46 29.42 -10.55
CA LEU A 89 -11.90 28.31 -9.71
C LEU A 89 -10.89 27.15 -9.70
N ILE A 90 -10.27 26.85 -10.85
CA ILE A 90 -9.23 25.82 -10.96
C ILE A 90 -7.94 26.30 -10.25
N ASP A 91 -7.49 27.52 -10.54
CA ASP A 91 -6.26 28.10 -9.98
C ASP A 91 -6.31 28.20 -8.45
N LYS A 92 -7.51 28.41 -7.87
CA LYS A 92 -7.74 28.43 -6.42
C LYS A 92 -8.03 27.04 -5.82
N SER A 93 -7.97 25.97 -6.61
CA SER A 93 -8.33 24.60 -6.22
C SER A 93 -9.72 24.49 -5.55
N LEU A 94 -10.65 25.39 -5.91
CA LEU A 94 -12.04 25.35 -5.41
C LEU A 94 -12.83 24.23 -6.09
N VAL A 95 -12.46 23.94 -7.34
CA VAL A 95 -12.94 22.80 -8.12
C VAL A 95 -11.74 22.05 -8.72
N SER A 96 -11.88 20.73 -8.85
CA SER A 96 -10.85 19.88 -9.46
C SER A 96 -11.20 19.52 -10.91
N VAL A 97 -12.46 19.72 -11.32
CA VAL A 97 -12.96 19.39 -12.65
C VAL A 97 -13.93 20.47 -13.11
N VAL A 98 -13.85 20.85 -14.38
CA VAL A 98 -14.84 21.69 -15.06
C VAL A 98 -15.39 20.93 -16.27
N LEU A 99 -16.72 20.79 -16.30
CA LEU A 99 -17.44 20.20 -17.42
C LEU A 99 -17.95 21.33 -18.31
N ARG A 100 -17.42 21.42 -19.52
CA ARG A 100 -17.67 22.52 -20.45
C ARG A 100 -18.48 22.05 -21.66
N PHE A 101 -19.57 22.76 -21.93
CA PHE A 101 -20.41 22.61 -23.10
C PHE A 101 -20.32 23.89 -23.93
N ASN A 102 -19.93 23.76 -25.20
CA ASN A 102 -19.92 24.87 -26.14
C ASN A 102 -21.27 25.02 -26.84
N HIS A 103 -21.53 26.20 -27.40
CA HIS A 103 -22.73 26.45 -28.20
C HIS A 103 -22.88 25.42 -29.34
N GLY A 104 -24.09 24.91 -29.53
CA GLY A 104 -24.42 23.96 -30.59
C GLY A 104 -24.38 22.50 -30.14
N PHE A 105 -24.05 22.20 -28.87
CA PHE A 105 -23.99 20.83 -28.35
C PHE A 105 -25.29 20.05 -28.58
N GLY A 106 -26.43 20.59 -28.14
CA GLY A 106 -27.74 19.95 -28.31
C GLY A 106 -28.13 19.85 -29.79
N ARG A 107 -27.88 20.91 -30.57
CA ARG A 107 -28.15 20.95 -32.01
C ARG A 107 -27.37 19.89 -32.79
N ASP A 108 -26.09 19.72 -32.49
CA ASP A 108 -25.21 18.75 -33.16
C ASP A 108 -25.55 17.33 -32.73
N LEU A 109 -25.96 17.15 -31.47
CA LEU A 109 -26.49 15.88 -30.99
C LEU A 109 -27.77 15.55 -31.77
N GLU A 110 -28.79 16.40 -31.80
CA GLU A 110 -30.02 16.25 -32.59
C GLU A 110 -29.76 16.01 -34.08
N GLY A 111 -28.84 16.78 -34.67
CA GLY A 111 -28.50 16.73 -36.10
C GLY A 111 -27.67 15.53 -36.55
N ASN A 112 -27.38 14.56 -35.66
CA ASN A 112 -26.49 13.41 -35.92
C ASN A 112 -25.06 13.80 -36.34
N LYS A 113 -24.58 14.99 -35.94
CA LYS A 113 -23.25 15.49 -36.33
C LYS A 113 -22.13 15.16 -35.33
N GLY A 114 -22.46 14.48 -34.24
CA GLY A 114 -21.55 14.21 -33.14
C GLY A 114 -21.31 15.49 -32.32
N ALA A 115 -21.56 15.44 -31.02
CA ALA A 115 -21.43 16.58 -30.14
C ALA A 115 -20.16 16.49 -29.29
N GLN A 116 -19.48 17.61 -29.09
CA GLN A 116 -18.24 17.68 -28.31
C GLN A 116 -18.51 18.22 -26.91
N ILE A 117 -17.90 17.58 -25.90
CA ILE A 117 -17.89 18.02 -24.51
C ILE A 117 -16.43 18.09 -24.09
N GLN A 118 -16.05 19.17 -23.40
CA GLN A 118 -14.71 19.31 -22.86
C GLN A 118 -14.72 19.07 -21.35
N LEU A 119 -13.75 18.30 -20.87
CA LEU A 119 -13.48 18.13 -19.45
C LEU A 119 -12.11 18.75 -19.15
N ILE A 120 -12.10 19.78 -18.32
CA ILE A 120 -10.86 20.37 -17.80
C ILE A 120 -10.64 19.82 -16.40
N VAL A 121 -9.45 19.34 -16.10
CA VAL A 121 -9.13 18.67 -14.83
C VAL A 121 -7.85 19.26 -14.26
N ASP A 122 -7.85 19.53 -12.96
CA ASP A 122 -6.64 19.89 -12.22
C ASP A 122 -5.68 18.69 -12.18
N GLY A 123 -4.59 18.81 -12.94
CA GLY A 123 -3.56 17.79 -13.08
C GLY A 123 -2.48 17.79 -12.00
N THR A 124 -2.60 18.62 -10.95
CA THR A 124 -1.59 18.69 -9.87
C THR A 124 -1.40 17.35 -9.17
N ASP A 125 -2.49 16.60 -8.98
CA ASP A 125 -2.46 15.17 -8.65
C ASP A 125 -2.85 14.34 -9.88
N SER A 126 -1.85 13.80 -10.58
CA SER A 126 -2.03 12.99 -11.79
C SER A 126 -2.89 11.76 -11.57
N ASN A 127 -2.86 11.13 -10.39
CA ASN A 127 -3.68 9.95 -10.10
C ASN A 127 -5.14 10.35 -9.96
N THR A 128 -5.42 11.39 -9.17
CA THR A 128 -6.78 11.90 -8.99
C THR A 128 -7.36 12.39 -10.31
N ALA A 129 -6.58 13.11 -11.12
CA ALA A 129 -6.97 13.57 -12.44
C ALA A 129 -7.28 12.41 -13.41
N GLY A 130 -6.41 11.40 -13.47
CA GLY A 130 -6.61 10.22 -14.32
C GLY A 130 -7.85 9.42 -13.94
N ILE A 131 -8.14 9.28 -12.64
CA ILE A 131 -9.36 8.65 -12.14
C ILE A 131 -10.61 9.47 -12.52
N ALA A 132 -10.56 10.79 -12.36
CA ALA A 132 -11.65 11.69 -12.75
C ALA A 132 -11.98 11.58 -14.24
N LEU A 133 -10.96 11.62 -15.11
CA LEU A 133 -11.09 11.44 -16.55
C LEU A 133 -11.72 10.08 -16.89
N SER A 134 -11.29 9.01 -16.23
CA SER A 134 -11.82 7.66 -16.44
C SER A 134 -13.30 7.56 -16.04
N TYR A 135 -13.69 8.16 -14.91
CA TYR A 135 -15.08 8.20 -14.48
C TYR A 135 -15.96 9.02 -15.44
N ALA A 136 -15.47 10.18 -15.88
CA ALA A 136 -16.17 11.02 -16.85
C ALA A 136 -16.37 10.25 -18.17
N ALA A 137 -15.33 9.59 -18.69
CA ALA A 137 -15.43 8.76 -19.89
C ALA A 137 -16.48 7.65 -19.77
N LYS A 138 -16.55 6.96 -18.61
CA LYS A 138 -17.56 5.92 -18.36
C LYS A 138 -18.99 6.49 -18.33
N ILE A 139 -19.19 7.67 -17.74
CA ILE A 139 -20.50 8.35 -17.73
C ILE A 139 -20.91 8.77 -19.14
N ILE A 140 -20.01 9.41 -19.89
CA ILE A 140 -20.27 9.86 -21.26
C ILE A 140 -20.52 8.68 -22.21
N GLN A 141 -19.78 7.58 -22.08
CA GLN A 141 -20.01 6.37 -22.87
C GLN A 141 -21.41 5.81 -22.62
N LYS A 142 -21.83 5.73 -21.35
CA LYS A 142 -23.18 5.27 -20.98
C LYS A 142 -24.26 6.20 -21.53
N TYR A 143 -24.06 7.52 -21.44
CA TYR A 143 -24.99 8.51 -22.00
C TYR A 143 -25.09 8.38 -23.53
N SER A 144 -23.96 8.33 -24.23
CA SER A 144 -23.89 8.15 -25.69
C SER A 144 -24.65 6.89 -26.14
N TYR A 145 -24.46 5.77 -25.43
CA TYR A 145 -25.20 4.54 -25.70
C TYR A 145 -26.71 4.70 -25.52
N SER A 146 -27.16 5.43 -24.49
CA SER A 146 -28.60 5.69 -24.27
C SER A 146 -29.22 6.57 -25.36
N VAL A 147 -28.48 7.57 -25.86
CA VAL A 147 -28.93 8.42 -26.98
C VAL A 147 -29.08 7.59 -28.25
N LEU A 148 -28.11 6.72 -28.55
CA LEU A 148 -28.17 5.82 -29.70
C LEU A 148 -29.36 4.84 -29.61
N GLN A 149 -29.60 4.23 -28.45
CA GLN A 149 -30.72 3.31 -28.25
C GLN A 149 -32.07 4.00 -28.41
N ASN A 150 -32.26 5.18 -27.81
CA ASN A 150 -33.51 5.93 -27.93
C ASN A 150 -33.81 6.29 -29.40
N ARG A 151 -32.77 6.64 -30.17
CA ARG A 151 -32.93 6.94 -31.60
C ARG A 151 -33.18 5.71 -32.46
N ALA A 152 -32.51 4.59 -32.20
CA ALA A 152 -32.79 3.32 -32.87
C ALA A 152 -34.26 2.90 -32.67
N ASN A 153 -34.80 3.08 -31.46
CA ASN A 153 -36.20 2.80 -31.16
C ASN A 153 -37.18 3.71 -31.92
N ILE A 154 -36.83 4.98 -32.12
CA ILE A 154 -37.69 5.97 -32.81
C ILE A 154 -37.66 5.78 -34.33
N VAL A 155 -36.48 5.59 -34.93
CA VAL A 155 -36.31 5.58 -36.39
C VAL A 155 -36.74 4.26 -37.03
N LEU A 156 -36.52 3.13 -36.36
CA LEU A 156 -36.65 1.84 -37.02
C LEU A 156 -37.95 1.09 -36.77
N LYS A 157 -38.71 1.30 -35.68
CA LYS A 157 -39.93 0.52 -35.28
C LYS A 157 -39.82 -1.02 -35.36
N GLN A 158 -38.67 -1.54 -35.77
CA GLN A 158 -38.26 -2.90 -35.97
C GLN A 158 -36.91 -2.97 -35.28
N ALA A 159 -36.77 -3.88 -34.34
CA ALA A 159 -35.56 -4.07 -33.56
C ALA A 159 -34.41 -4.58 -34.45
N LEU A 160 -33.81 -3.71 -35.26
CA LEU A 160 -32.43 -3.92 -35.69
C LEU A 160 -31.57 -3.64 -34.46
N ALA A 161 -31.40 -4.68 -33.64
CA ALA A 161 -30.33 -4.74 -32.67
C ALA A 161 -29.02 -4.65 -33.48
N PHE A 162 -28.50 -3.44 -33.66
CA PHE A 162 -27.14 -3.28 -34.13
C PHE A 162 -26.26 -4.08 -33.17
N PRO A 163 -25.43 -5.01 -33.67
CA PRO A 163 -24.55 -5.77 -32.80
C PRO A 163 -23.65 -4.78 -32.06
N SER A 164 -23.95 -4.55 -30.79
CA SER A 164 -23.17 -3.71 -29.90
C SER A 164 -22.25 -4.60 -29.09
N VAL A 165 -20.97 -4.24 -29.01
CA VAL A 165 -20.03 -4.90 -28.12
C VAL A 165 -20.30 -4.40 -26.70
N ASP A 166 -20.93 -5.23 -25.88
CA ASP A 166 -21.20 -4.98 -24.47
C ASP A 166 -19.97 -5.37 -23.64
N LEU A 167 -19.18 -4.37 -23.20
CA LEU A 167 -18.04 -4.60 -22.31
C LEU A 167 -18.57 -4.90 -20.90
N ARG A 168 -18.53 -6.17 -20.51
CA ARG A 168 -18.82 -6.62 -19.15
C ARG A 168 -17.54 -6.64 -18.32
N ASP A 169 -17.21 -5.51 -17.71
CA ASP A 169 -16.03 -5.38 -16.87
C ASP A 169 -16.22 -6.05 -15.49
N ARG A 170 -15.26 -6.92 -15.11
CA ARG A 170 -15.18 -7.49 -13.76
C ARG A 170 -13.72 -7.62 -13.33
N ALA A 171 -13.36 -6.97 -12.23
CA ALA A 171 -12.06 -7.20 -11.59
C ALA A 171 -12.00 -8.62 -11.00
N TRP A 172 -10.93 -9.36 -11.30
CA TRP A 172 -10.79 -10.76 -10.87
C TRP A 172 -10.54 -10.90 -9.35
N PHE A 173 -9.83 -9.92 -8.78
CA PHE A 173 -9.56 -9.81 -7.36
C PHE A 173 -9.95 -8.39 -6.93
N ASN A 174 -10.48 -8.24 -5.71
CA ASN A 174 -11.06 -6.97 -5.24
C ASN A 174 -12.13 -6.45 -6.22
N GLU A 175 -13.25 -7.17 -6.34
CA GLU A 175 -14.34 -6.85 -7.28
C GLU A 175 -14.88 -5.42 -7.13
N ASN A 176 -14.82 -4.88 -5.90
CA ASN A 176 -15.28 -3.53 -5.58
C ASN A 176 -14.18 -2.47 -5.73
N LEU A 177 -12.98 -2.86 -6.18
CA LEU A 177 -11.80 -2.01 -6.38
C LEU A 177 -11.47 -1.10 -5.19
N LYS A 178 -11.73 -1.57 -3.97
CA LYS A 178 -11.48 -0.79 -2.75
C LYS A 178 -9.99 -0.70 -2.49
N SER A 179 -9.41 0.50 -2.41
CA SER A 179 -7.98 0.67 -2.12
C SER A 179 -7.52 -0.06 -0.85
N ARG A 180 -8.38 -0.11 0.18
CA ARG A 180 -8.07 -0.74 1.48
C ARG A 180 -7.62 -2.19 1.36
N ASP A 181 -8.21 -2.95 0.42
CA ASP A 181 -7.90 -4.37 0.22
C ASP A 181 -6.45 -4.53 -0.27
N TYR A 182 -5.93 -3.55 -1.02
CA TYR A 182 -4.55 -3.52 -1.48
C TYR A 182 -3.57 -2.98 -0.41
N PHE A 183 -3.94 -1.90 0.29
CA PHE A 183 -3.05 -1.21 1.23
C PHE A 183 -2.82 -1.98 2.52
N ILE A 184 -3.86 -2.57 3.13
CA ILE A 184 -3.71 -3.16 4.47
C ILE A 184 -2.74 -4.35 4.49
N PRO A 185 -2.77 -5.32 3.56
CA PRO A 185 -1.73 -6.35 3.50
C PRO A 185 -0.32 -5.76 3.35
N GLY A 186 -0.20 -4.63 2.66
CA GLY A 186 1.07 -3.90 2.55
C GLY A 186 1.51 -3.22 3.85
N VAL A 187 0.56 -2.64 4.59
CA VAL A 187 0.81 -2.07 5.92
C VAL A 187 1.24 -3.18 6.89
N ILE A 188 0.61 -4.35 6.86
CA ILE A 188 1.05 -5.52 7.65
C ILE A 188 2.52 -5.83 7.36
N ALA A 189 2.90 -5.87 6.07
CA ALA A 189 4.28 -6.14 5.68
C ALA A 189 5.25 -5.12 6.28
N MET A 190 4.95 -3.83 6.09
CA MET A 190 5.77 -2.71 6.54
C MET A 190 5.89 -2.68 8.06
N LEU A 191 4.81 -2.96 8.79
CA LEU A 191 4.82 -2.97 10.26
C LEU A 191 5.70 -4.09 10.79
N VAL A 192 5.57 -5.31 10.25
CA VAL A 192 6.47 -6.42 10.60
C VAL A 192 7.93 -6.05 10.32
N THR A 193 8.22 -5.36 9.22
CA THR A 193 9.58 -4.85 8.93
C THR A 193 10.06 -3.89 10.01
N VAL A 194 9.27 -2.87 10.32
CA VAL A 194 9.63 -1.81 11.27
C VAL A 194 9.80 -2.39 12.67
N THR A 195 8.87 -3.22 13.14
CA THR A 195 8.91 -3.79 14.50
C THR A 195 10.06 -4.77 14.67
N SER A 196 10.27 -5.70 13.73
CA SER A 196 11.38 -6.67 13.80
C SER A 196 12.75 -6.01 13.75
N LEU A 197 12.93 -5.02 12.86
CA LEU A 197 14.18 -4.28 12.70
C LEU A 197 14.48 -3.44 13.95
N LEU A 198 13.47 -2.73 14.48
CA LEU A 198 13.56 -1.91 15.68
C LEU A 198 13.94 -2.71 16.91
N LEU A 199 13.26 -3.83 17.15
CA LEU A 199 13.53 -4.67 18.32
C LEU A 199 14.96 -5.21 18.29
N THR A 200 15.41 -5.70 17.13
CA THR A 200 16.71 -6.34 17.03
C THR A 200 17.86 -5.35 17.10
N ALA A 201 17.73 -4.20 16.40
CA ALA A 201 18.77 -3.19 16.39
C ALA A 201 18.98 -2.57 17.78
N LEU A 202 17.89 -2.20 18.46
CA LEU A 202 17.98 -1.54 19.76
C LEU A 202 18.38 -2.50 20.89
N ALA A 203 17.95 -3.77 20.86
CA ALA A 203 18.23 -4.71 21.94
C ALA A 203 19.72 -4.97 22.17
N ILE A 204 20.53 -4.99 21.10
CA ILE A 204 21.98 -5.20 21.22
C ILE A 204 22.68 -3.89 21.55
N VAL A 205 22.27 -2.79 20.93
CA VAL A 205 22.86 -1.47 21.19
C VAL A 205 22.60 -1.02 22.62
N ARG A 206 21.41 -1.27 23.17
CA ARG A 206 21.09 -1.01 24.57
C ARG A 206 22.04 -1.75 25.52
N GLU A 207 22.41 -2.98 25.22
CA GLU A 207 23.35 -3.73 26.06
C GLU A 207 24.79 -3.21 25.97
N LYS A 208 25.18 -2.65 24.82
CA LYS A 208 26.46 -1.94 24.66
C LYS A 208 26.48 -0.64 25.46
N GLU A 209 25.44 0.17 25.34
CA GLU A 209 25.34 1.45 26.04
C GLU A 209 25.35 1.30 27.56
N ILE A 210 24.72 0.25 28.09
CA ILE A 210 24.64 -0.01 29.55
C ILE A 210 25.87 -0.79 30.05
N GLY A 211 26.82 -1.14 29.16
CA GLY A 211 28.07 -1.83 29.53
C GLY A 211 27.93 -3.33 29.82
N THR A 212 26.72 -3.89 29.72
CA THR A 212 26.48 -5.33 29.94
C THR A 212 27.12 -6.23 28.88
N MET A 213 27.49 -5.66 27.72
CA MET A 213 28.16 -6.39 26.64
C MET A 213 29.54 -6.93 27.06
N GLU A 214 30.29 -6.18 27.87
CA GLU A 214 31.61 -6.60 28.37
C GLU A 214 31.49 -7.76 29.37
N GLN A 215 30.44 -7.76 30.19
CA GLN A 215 30.14 -8.84 31.11
C GLN A 215 29.74 -10.13 30.37
N LEU A 216 29.07 -10.00 29.22
CA LEU A 216 28.71 -11.13 28.37
C LEU A 216 29.93 -11.72 27.64
N LEU A 217 30.92 -10.89 27.29
CA LEU A 217 32.16 -11.33 26.64
C LEU A 217 33.02 -12.25 27.51
N VAL A 218 33.01 -12.03 28.84
CA VAL A 218 33.74 -12.88 29.80
C VAL A 218 32.93 -14.10 30.26
N SER A 219 31.67 -14.21 29.84
CA SER A 219 30.82 -15.36 30.13
C SER A 219 31.13 -16.53 29.19
N PRO A 220 30.91 -17.79 29.59
CA PRO A 220 31.18 -18.96 28.74
C PRO A 220 30.14 -19.15 27.61
N ILE A 221 29.46 -18.10 27.17
CA ILE A 221 28.40 -18.10 26.14
C ILE A 221 29.03 -17.92 24.77
N LYS A 222 28.72 -18.80 23.81
CA LYS A 222 29.22 -18.66 22.45
C LYS A 222 28.49 -17.52 21.71
N PRO A 223 29.14 -16.80 20.78
CA PRO A 223 28.49 -15.71 20.02
C PRO A 223 27.21 -16.15 19.30
N ILE A 224 27.19 -17.36 18.72
CA ILE A 224 26.03 -17.93 18.05
C ILE A 224 24.88 -18.23 19.04
N GLU A 225 25.20 -18.68 20.27
CA GLU A 225 24.21 -18.96 21.32
C GLU A 225 23.55 -17.66 21.80
N PHE A 226 24.35 -16.60 21.93
CA PHE A 226 23.86 -15.26 22.27
C PHE A 226 22.95 -14.69 21.17
N ILE A 227 23.40 -14.72 19.91
CA ILE A 227 22.61 -14.24 18.77
C ILE A 227 21.29 -15.00 18.69
N LEU A 228 21.31 -16.34 18.66
CA LEU A 228 20.09 -17.14 18.59
C LEU A 228 19.17 -16.92 19.81
N GLY A 229 19.76 -16.81 21.01
CA GLY A 229 19.04 -16.52 22.24
C GLY A 229 18.31 -15.17 22.22
N LYS A 230 18.85 -14.16 21.52
CA LYS A 230 18.20 -12.85 21.34
C LYS A 230 17.25 -12.79 20.17
N LEU A 231 17.60 -13.39 19.03
CA LEU A 231 16.78 -13.34 17.82
C LEU A 231 15.46 -14.11 18.00
N ALA A 232 15.47 -15.22 18.73
CA ALA A 232 14.27 -16.03 18.94
C ALA A 232 13.12 -15.27 19.65
N PRO A 233 13.32 -14.57 20.79
CA PRO A 233 12.30 -13.70 21.39
C PRO A 233 11.71 -12.69 20.42
N PHE A 234 12.55 -12.00 19.65
CA PHE A 234 12.09 -10.96 18.73
C PHE A 234 11.34 -11.56 17.54
N ALA A 235 11.76 -12.73 17.04
CA ALA A 235 10.99 -13.46 16.04
C ALA A 235 9.58 -13.81 16.57
N VAL A 236 9.47 -14.31 17.80
CA VAL A 236 8.16 -14.61 18.41
C VAL A 236 7.33 -13.35 18.59
N LEU A 237 7.93 -12.24 19.06
CA LEU A 237 7.23 -10.96 19.16
C LEU A 237 6.76 -10.45 17.80
N SER A 238 7.54 -10.61 16.74
CA SER A 238 7.11 -10.27 15.39
C SER A 238 5.98 -11.16 14.86
N PHE A 239 5.92 -12.44 15.27
CA PHE A 239 4.77 -13.30 14.97
C PHE A 239 3.52 -12.89 15.75
N ILE A 240 3.66 -12.48 17.01
CA ILE A 240 2.56 -11.94 17.80
C ILE A 240 2.03 -10.66 17.12
N ASP A 241 2.94 -9.76 16.72
CA ASP A 241 2.63 -8.53 16.00
C ASP A 241 1.92 -8.81 14.67
N LEU A 242 2.47 -9.70 13.83
CA LEU A 242 1.82 -10.17 12.60
C LEU A 242 0.40 -10.65 12.87
N THR A 243 0.24 -11.52 13.86
CA THR A 243 -1.07 -12.13 14.19
C THR A 243 -2.07 -11.06 14.60
N PHE A 244 -1.62 -10.10 15.43
CA PHE A 244 -2.47 -9.04 15.95
C PHE A 244 -2.90 -8.05 14.85
N ILE A 245 -1.95 -7.59 14.04
CA ILE A 245 -2.20 -6.68 12.92
C ILE A 245 -3.05 -7.37 11.84
N ALA A 246 -2.77 -8.64 11.53
CA ALA A 246 -3.59 -9.43 10.61
C ALA A 246 -5.01 -9.64 11.14
N ALA A 247 -5.18 -9.89 12.44
CA ALA A 247 -6.50 -9.98 13.06
C ALA A 247 -7.29 -8.67 12.92
N ILE A 248 -6.65 -7.51 13.07
CA ILE A 248 -7.30 -6.22 12.80
C ILE A 248 -7.68 -6.10 11.31
N GLY A 249 -6.79 -6.46 10.40
CA GLY A 249 -7.08 -6.47 8.95
C GLY A 249 -8.30 -7.33 8.59
N VAL A 250 -8.40 -8.52 9.20
CA VAL A 250 -9.49 -9.47 8.95
C VAL A 250 -10.77 -9.09 9.68
N LEU A 251 -10.71 -8.79 10.97
CA LEU A 251 -11.90 -8.58 11.80
C LEU A 251 -12.47 -7.17 11.68
N TRP A 252 -11.61 -6.15 11.66
CA TRP A 252 -12.02 -4.74 11.60
C TRP A 252 -12.25 -4.29 10.15
N PHE A 253 -11.26 -4.53 9.29
CA PHE A 253 -11.32 -4.08 7.89
C PHE A 253 -11.96 -5.08 6.94
N LYS A 254 -12.31 -6.29 7.42
CA LYS A 254 -12.99 -7.36 6.67
C LYS A 254 -12.21 -7.82 5.44
N ILE A 255 -10.88 -7.80 5.52
CA ILE A 255 -10.03 -8.26 4.42
C ILE A 255 -9.91 -9.77 4.51
N PRO A 256 -10.23 -10.52 3.43
CA PRO A 256 -10.15 -11.96 3.47
C PRO A 256 -8.70 -12.44 3.50
N ILE A 257 -8.45 -13.54 4.19
CA ILE A 257 -7.27 -14.38 3.97
C ILE A 257 -7.73 -15.55 3.10
N ARG A 258 -7.45 -15.49 1.80
CA ARG A 258 -7.88 -16.53 0.84
C ARG A 258 -6.91 -17.70 0.75
N GLY A 259 -5.64 -17.49 1.09
CA GLY A 259 -4.58 -18.48 1.02
C GLY A 259 -4.36 -19.24 2.34
N SER A 260 -3.26 -19.98 2.40
CA SER A 260 -2.91 -20.78 3.58
C SER A 260 -2.24 -19.94 4.67
N ILE A 261 -2.78 -20.01 5.89
CA ILE A 261 -2.16 -19.40 7.09
C ILE A 261 -0.79 -20.05 7.37
N LEU A 262 -0.64 -21.35 7.11
CA LEU A 262 0.65 -22.02 7.31
C LEU A 262 1.72 -21.47 6.35
N LEU A 263 1.33 -21.20 5.10
CA LEU A 263 2.22 -20.57 4.12
C LEU A 263 2.58 -19.14 4.55
N LEU A 264 1.62 -18.38 5.08
CA LEU A 264 1.87 -17.05 5.63
C LEU A 264 2.92 -17.10 6.74
N VAL A 265 2.70 -17.94 7.76
CA VAL A 265 3.62 -18.10 8.89
C VAL A 265 5.00 -18.57 8.42
N GLY A 266 5.06 -19.55 7.52
CA GLY A 266 6.32 -20.06 6.98
C GLY A 266 7.09 -19.01 6.17
N SER A 267 6.42 -18.25 5.30
CA SER A 267 7.03 -17.16 4.56
C SER A 267 7.45 -16.01 5.45
N THR A 268 6.68 -15.67 6.49
CA THR A 268 7.09 -14.67 7.49
C THR A 268 8.31 -15.15 8.25
N CYS A 269 8.41 -16.44 8.60
CA CYS A 269 9.60 -16.99 9.25
C CYS A 269 10.87 -16.73 8.42
N ILE A 270 10.79 -16.98 7.11
CA ILE A 270 11.89 -16.74 6.17
C ILE A 270 12.17 -15.24 6.05
N TYR A 271 11.14 -14.40 5.96
CA TYR A 271 11.28 -12.96 5.90
C TYR A 271 11.96 -12.37 7.15
N LEU A 272 11.62 -12.89 8.33
CA LEU A 272 12.23 -12.47 9.59
C LEU A 272 13.72 -12.76 9.64
N LEU A 273 14.22 -13.79 8.94
CA LEU A 273 15.67 -13.98 8.81
C LEU A 273 16.33 -12.74 8.22
N THR A 274 15.70 -12.12 7.23
CA THR A 274 16.23 -10.90 6.65
C THR A 274 16.14 -9.70 7.60
N THR A 275 14.96 -9.40 8.14
CA THR A 275 14.76 -8.16 8.90
C THR A 275 15.48 -8.18 10.24
N LEU A 276 15.47 -9.32 10.94
CA LEU A 276 16.25 -9.53 12.16
C LEU A 276 17.75 -9.50 11.84
N GLY A 277 18.17 -10.09 10.72
CA GLY A 277 19.55 -10.01 10.24
C GLY A 277 20.00 -8.58 10.00
N VAL A 278 19.20 -7.74 9.30
CA VAL A 278 19.54 -6.33 9.09
C VAL A 278 19.58 -5.58 10.42
N GLY A 279 18.63 -5.80 11.32
CA GLY A 279 18.64 -5.19 12.65
C GLY A 279 19.90 -5.54 13.44
N LEU A 280 20.32 -6.81 13.38
CA LEU A 280 21.59 -7.27 13.94
C LEU A 280 22.78 -6.55 13.28
N PHE A 281 22.81 -6.47 11.94
CA PHE A 281 23.87 -5.75 11.22
C PHE A 281 24.00 -4.29 11.69
N ILE A 282 22.89 -3.55 11.74
CA ILE A 282 22.85 -2.16 12.21
C ILE A 282 23.40 -2.08 13.64
N SER A 283 22.97 -3.00 14.52
CA SER A 283 23.46 -3.05 15.89
C SER A 283 24.98 -3.29 16.00
N THR A 284 25.58 -3.95 15.00
CA THR A 284 27.02 -4.17 14.95
C THR A 284 27.81 -2.96 14.49
N ILE A 285 27.16 -1.93 13.94
CA ILE A 285 27.80 -0.69 13.49
C ILE A 285 27.66 0.36 14.58
N CYS A 286 26.45 0.55 15.08
CA CYS A 286 26.11 1.63 16.00
C CYS A 286 26.61 1.37 17.43
N SER A 287 26.90 2.47 18.12
CA SER A 287 27.29 2.50 19.53
C SER A 287 26.17 3.01 20.44
N THR A 288 25.26 3.84 19.92
CA THR A 288 24.14 4.40 20.68
C THR A 288 22.77 4.07 20.10
N GLN A 289 21.73 3.99 20.94
CA GLN A 289 20.34 3.73 20.54
C GLN A 289 19.84 4.81 19.58
N GLN A 290 20.28 6.05 19.77
CA GLN A 290 19.94 7.16 18.88
C GLN A 290 20.58 6.98 17.50
N GLU A 291 21.86 6.62 17.42
CA GLU A 291 22.54 6.31 16.16
C GLU A 291 21.90 5.12 15.45
N ALA A 292 21.50 4.09 16.20
CA ALA A 292 20.77 2.95 15.66
C ALA A 292 19.40 3.37 15.10
N ALA A 293 18.65 4.19 15.83
CA ALA A 293 17.36 4.73 15.37
C ALA A 293 17.48 5.53 14.07
N MET A 294 18.50 6.41 13.97
CA MET A 294 18.78 7.17 12.74
C MET A 294 19.20 6.25 11.59
N SER A 295 20.05 5.26 11.85
CA SER A 295 20.47 4.27 10.83
C SER A 295 19.30 3.43 10.32
N MET A 296 18.38 3.05 11.21
CA MET A 296 17.15 2.37 10.83
C MET A 296 16.24 3.25 9.98
N ALA A 297 16.06 4.52 10.35
CA ALA A 297 15.27 5.46 9.55
C ALA A 297 15.86 5.64 8.15
N LEU A 298 17.19 5.77 8.05
CA LEU A 298 17.92 5.85 6.79
C LEU A 298 17.76 4.57 5.95
N PHE A 299 17.72 3.39 6.58
CA PHE A 299 17.50 2.11 5.90
C PHE A 299 16.04 1.92 5.45
N LEU A 300 15.07 2.27 6.29
CA LEU A 300 13.65 2.07 6.04
C LEU A 300 13.12 2.99 4.93
N MET A 301 13.64 4.21 4.79
CA MET A 301 13.23 5.14 3.73
C MET A 301 13.35 4.55 2.32
N PRO A 302 14.53 4.13 1.83
CA PRO A 302 14.67 3.53 0.51
C PRO A 302 13.98 2.17 0.41
N VAL A 303 13.98 1.38 1.49
CA VAL A 303 13.27 0.08 1.51
C VAL A 303 11.78 0.26 1.28
N ASN A 304 11.14 1.25 1.90
CA ASN A 304 9.71 1.50 1.70
C ASN A 304 9.43 2.04 0.29
N LEU A 305 10.24 2.98 -0.20
CA LEU A 305 10.07 3.57 -1.54
C LEU A 305 10.25 2.54 -2.66
N LEU A 306 11.26 1.68 -2.55
CA LEU A 306 11.61 0.67 -3.56
C LEU A 306 10.83 -0.65 -3.40
N SER A 307 9.89 -0.74 -2.47
CA SER A 307 9.19 -2.01 -2.17
C SER A 307 8.04 -2.33 -3.13
N GLY A 308 7.49 -1.34 -3.83
CA GLY A 308 6.21 -1.50 -4.52
C GLY A 308 4.99 -1.30 -3.61
N PHE A 309 5.18 -0.81 -2.38
CA PHE A 309 4.09 -0.44 -1.48
C PHE A 309 3.48 0.90 -1.87
N MET A 310 4.29 1.97 -1.90
CA MET A 310 3.83 3.34 -2.17
C MET A 310 3.64 3.62 -3.66
N PHE A 311 4.61 3.19 -4.48
CA PHE A 311 4.61 3.40 -5.93
C PHE A 311 4.74 2.06 -6.65
N PRO A 312 3.99 1.82 -7.74
CA PRO A 312 4.17 0.63 -8.55
C PRO A 312 5.61 0.56 -9.08
N ILE A 313 6.26 -0.60 -8.94
CA ILE A 313 7.65 -0.81 -9.41
C ILE A 313 7.76 -0.58 -10.92
N THR A 314 6.72 -0.95 -11.67
CA THR A 314 6.64 -0.75 -13.13
C THR A 314 6.66 0.71 -13.55
N SER A 315 6.32 1.64 -12.66
CA SER A 315 6.36 3.09 -12.93
C SER A 315 7.75 3.69 -12.68
N MET A 316 8.71 2.91 -12.16
CA MET A 316 10.06 3.39 -11.88
C MET A 316 10.95 3.28 -13.14
N PRO A 317 11.96 4.15 -13.30
CA PRO A 317 13.00 3.97 -14.30
C PRO A 317 13.70 2.60 -14.17
N THR A 318 14.14 2.02 -15.27
CA THR A 318 14.70 0.65 -15.33
C THR A 318 15.81 0.40 -14.31
N VAL A 319 16.68 1.38 -14.08
CA VAL A 319 17.76 1.30 -13.07
C VAL A 319 17.20 1.08 -11.66
N MET A 320 16.15 1.83 -11.30
CA MET A 320 15.51 1.71 -9.99
C MET A 320 14.79 0.36 -9.85
N GLN A 321 14.20 -0.15 -10.94
CA GLN A 321 13.61 -1.50 -10.94
C GLN A 321 14.64 -2.58 -10.60
N TYR A 322 15.86 -2.48 -11.13
CA TYR A 322 16.92 -3.42 -10.77
C TYR A 322 17.33 -3.34 -9.30
N LEU A 323 17.42 -2.13 -8.74
CA LEU A 323 17.74 -1.95 -7.31
C LEU A 323 16.68 -2.59 -6.39
N THR A 324 15.42 -2.63 -6.82
CA THR A 324 14.37 -3.27 -6.02
C THR A 324 14.57 -4.79 -5.83
N TYR A 325 15.39 -5.46 -6.65
CA TYR A 325 15.69 -6.88 -6.44
C TYR A 325 16.50 -7.16 -5.17
N LEU A 326 17.22 -6.16 -4.65
CA LEU A 326 17.93 -6.23 -3.37
C LEU A 326 17.00 -6.00 -2.18
N ASN A 327 15.77 -5.54 -2.42
CA ASN A 327 14.85 -5.15 -1.38
C ASN A 327 13.97 -6.35 -0.94
N PRO A 328 14.15 -6.89 0.27
CA PRO A 328 13.36 -8.03 0.73
C PRO A 328 11.88 -7.70 0.90
N LEU A 329 11.53 -6.44 1.20
CA LEU A 329 10.13 -6.03 1.39
C LEU A 329 9.32 -6.20 0.09
N ARG A 330 9.95 -6.07 -1.09
CA ARG A 330 9.32 -6.34 -2.39
C ARG A 330 8.70 -7.73 -2.45
N TYR A 331 9.53 -8.75 -2.19
CA TYR A 331 9.11 -10.15 -2.28
C TYR A 331 8.07 -10.49 -1.21
N TYR A 332 8.22 -9.94 -0.01
CA TYR A 332 7.27 -10.19 1.08
C TYR A 332 5.90 -9.55 0.81
N LEU A 333 5.85 -8.36 0.19
CA LEU A 333 4.60 -7.74 -0.25
C LEU A 333 3.87 -8.58 -1.31
N GLU A 334 4.60 -9.15 -2.27
CA GLU A 334 4.03 -10.05 -3.27
C GLU A 334 3.43 -11.31 -2.63
N ILE A 335 4.12 -11.90 -1.65
CA ILE A 335 3.62 -13.05 -0.87
C ILE A 335 2.37 -12.68 -0.08
N LEU A 336 2.42 -11.60 0.71
CA LEU A 336 1.28 -11.16 1.54
C LEU A 336 0.04 -10.88 0.69
N ARG A 337 0.18 -10.10 -0.38
CA ARG A 337 -0.94 -9.82 -1.31
C ARG A 337 -1.41 -11.10 -2.03
N GLY A 338 -0.50 -12.00 -2.36
CA GLY A 338 -0.81 -13.31 -2.94
C GLY A 338 -1.70 -14.15 -2.02
N ILE A 339 -1.37 -14.20 -0.73
CA ILE A 339 -2.11 -14.99 0.27
C ILE A 339 -3.44 -14.31 0.64
N PHE A 340 -3.44 -13.01 0.92
CA PHE A 340 -4.67 -12.30 1.32
C PHE A 340 -5.67 -12.21 0.16
N LEU A 341 -5.22 -11.71 -1.00
CA LEU A 341 -6.14 -11.31 -2.08
C LEU A 341 -6.34 -12.37 -3.15
N LYS A 342 -5.30 -13.16 -3.46
CA LYS A 342 -5.34 -14.10 -4.59
C LYS A 342 -5.57 -15.55 -4.17
N GLY A 343 -5.22 -15.91 -2.93
CA GLY A 343 -5.27 -17.29 -2.46
C GLY A 343 -4.25 -18.22 -3.14
N ILE A 344 -3.16 -17.66 -3.67
CA ILE A 344 -2.14 -18.44 -4.38
C ILE A 344 -1.23 -19.20 -3.40
N GLY A 345 -0.87 -20.43 -3.77
CA GLY A 345 -0.04 -21.31 -2.95
C GLY A 345 1.46 -21.25 -3.29
N ILE A 346 2.22 -22.14 -2.63
CA ILE A 346 3.68 -22.24 -2.76
C ILE A 346 4.16 -22.43 -4.21
N ARG A 347 3.39 -23.10 -5.06
CA ARG A 347 3.73 -23.34 -6.47
C ARG A 347 3.94 -22.06 -7.28
N ILE A 348 3.32 -20.96 -6.88
CA ILE A 348 3.47 -19.65 -7.53
C ILE A 348 4.43 -18.77 -6.73
N LEU A 349 4.42 -18.89 -5.40
CA LEU A 349 5.17 -18.03 -4.49
C LEU A 349 6.62 -18.49 -4.22
N TRP A 350 7.03 -19.65 -4.73
CA TRP A 350 8.38 -20.17 -4.49
C TRP A 350 9.53 -19.24 -4.95
N PRO A 351 9.44 -18.45 -6.05
CA PRO A 351 10.54 -17.57 -6.43
C PRO A 351 10.76 -16.46 -5.41
N GLN A 352 9.68 -15.86 -4.91
CA GLN A 352 9.74 -14.83 -3.87
C GLN A 352 10.29 -15.40 -2.56
N ILE A 353 9.84 -16.60 -2.19
CA ILE A 353 10.30 -17.28 -0.97
C ILE A 353 11.79 -17.63 -1.08
N LEU A 354 12.24 -18.11 -2.24
CA LEU A 354 13.65 -18.42 -2.50
C LEU A 354 14.52 -17.15 -2.46
N ALA A 355 14.06 -16.06 -3.08
CA ALA A 355 14.76 -14.77 -3.02
C ALA A 355 14.90 -14.28 -1.57
N LEU A 356 13.83 -14.35 -0.77
CA LEU A 356 13.88 -14.02 0.66
C LEU A 356 14.83 -14.92 1.44
N LEU A 357 14.86 -16.22 1.13
CA LEU A 357 15.77 -17.16 1.78
C LEU A 357 17.23 -16.82 1.45
N ILE A 358 17.56 -16.55 0.19
CA ILE A 358 18.91 -16.15 -0.24
C ILE A 358 19.33 -14.83 0.42
N ILE A 359 18.47 -13.81 0.41
CA ILE A 359 18.77 -12.52 1.04
C ILE A 359 18.89 -12.68 2.56
N GLY A 360 17.95 -13.37 3.20
CA GLY A 360 17.93 -13.60 4.64
C GLY A 360 19.16 -14.34 5.15
N THR A 361 19.51 -15.46 4.51
CA THR A 361 20.72 -16.22 4.85
C THR A 361 21.99 -15.40 4.64
N SER A 362 22.10 -14.66 3.54
CA SER A 362 23.24 -13.77 3.27
C SER A 362 23.38 -12.69 4.35
N VAL A 363 22.29 -12.00 4.68
CA VAL A 363 22.31 -10.91 5.67
C VAL A 363 22.62 -11.43 7.06
N ILE A 364 22.00 -12.53 7.52
CA ILE A 364 22.32 -13.13 8.82
C ILE A 364 23.77 -13.56 8.89
N THR A 365 24.28 -14.19 7.82
CA THR A 365 25.68 -14.66 7.78
C THR A 365 26.64 -13.48 7.88
N LEU A 366 26.44 -12.42 7.09
CA LEU A 366 27.26 -11.20 7.15
C LEU A 366 27.22 -10.55 8.53
N SER A 367 26.03 -10.49 9.13
CA SER A 367 25.83 -9.90 10.46
C SER A 367 26.52 -10.69 11.55
N SER A 368 26.40 -12.02 11.51
CA SER A 368 27.05 -12.92 12.47
C SER A 368 28.57 -12.88 12.35
N LEU A 369 29.12 -12.86 11.13
CA LEU A 369 30.56 -12.74 10.89
C LEU A 369 31.12 -11.42 11.40
N ARG A 370 30.41 -10.31 11.16
CA ARG A 370 30.81 -8.99 11.64
C ARG A 370 30.73 -8.89 13.15
N PHE A 371 29.70 -9.47 13.77
CA PHE A 371 29.59 -9.55 15.22
C PHE A 371 30.77 -10.30 15.82
N HIS A 372 31.14 -11.45 15.26
CA HIS A 372 32.25 -12.27 15.76
C HIS A 372 33.62 -11.56 15.70
N LYS A 373 33.88 -10.72 14.69
CA LYS A 373 35.14 -9.95 14.59
C LYS A 373 35.23 -8.78 15.59
N ARG A 374 34.11 -8.37 16.17
CA ARG A 374 34.03 -7.20 17.08
C ARG A 374 33.99 -7.63 18.56
N LEU A 375 33.70 -8.91 18.82
CA LEU A 375 33.99 -9.60 20.08
C LEU A 375 35.48 -9.94 20.10
#